data_AF-A0A7R9N022-F1
#
_entry.id   AF-A0A7R9N022-F1
#
_cell.length_a   1.000
_cell.length_b   1.000
_cell.length_c   1.000
_cell.angle_alpha   90.00
_cell.angle_beta   90.00
_cell.angle_gamma   90.00
#
_symmetry.space_group_name_H-M   'P 1'
#
loop_
_entity.id
_entity.type
_entity.pdbx_description
1 polymer ?
#
loop_
_entity_poly.entity_id
_entity_poly.type
_entity_poly.pdbx_seq_one_letter_code
_entity_poly.pdbx_strand_id
1 'polypeptide(L)' 'MEKRLKMEMPGEISLNLQDYWHIIKLTRKPTWEEFKTITKIAGGGILLIGFIGFVIYLLLTELPQTL' A
#
# COMPACT_ATOMS: atom_id res chain seq x y z
N MET A 1 28.06 -30.69 2.78
CA MET A 1 27.57 -29.29 2.87
C MET A 1 26.91 -28.86 1.55
N GLU A 2 25.98 -29.65 1.00
CA GLU A 2 25.40 -29.38 -0.34
C GLU A 2 23.90 -29.72 -0.42
N LYS A 3 23.15 -29.49 0.64
CA LYS A 3 21.70 -29.30 0.50
C LYS A 3 21.44 -27.83 0.19
N ARG A 4 22.00 -27.37 -0.94
CA ARG A 4 21.56 -26.11 -1.55
C ARG A 4 20.15 -26.37 -2.04
N LEU A 5 19.22 -25.82 -1.29
CA LEU A 5 17.80 -25.69 -1.57
C LEU A 5 17.62 -25.44 -3.08
N LYS A 6 17.33 -26.50 -3.83
CA LYS A 6 16.78 -26.37 -5.17
C LYS A 6 15.35 -25.87 -4.95
N MET A 7 15.21 -24.56 -4.85
CA MET A 7 13.97 -23.90 -5.25
C MET A 7 13.87 -24.13 -6.76
N GLU A 8 13.41 -25.32 -7.14
CA GLU A 8 12.85 -25.52 -8.46
C GLU A 8 11.58 -24.68 -8.46
N MET A 9 11.68 -23.47 -8.99
CA MET A 9 10.48 -22.69 -9.30
C MET A 9 9.70 -23.50 -10.34
N PRO A 10 8.53 -24.05 -9.99
CA PRO A 10 7.75 -24.82 -10.94
C PRO A 10 7.41 -23.90 -12.12
N GLY A 11 7.56 -24.47 -13.30
CA GLY A 11 7.65 -23.79 -14.58
C GLY A 11 6.46 -22.91 -14.93
N GLU A 12 6.73 -22.07 -15.94
CA GLU A 12 5.80 -21.25 -16.72
C GLU A 12 4.48 -20.91 -16.01
N ILE A 13 4.48 -19.77 -15.31
CA ILE A 13 3.27 -19.12 -14.84
C ILE A 13 2.48 -18.73 -16.10
N SER A 14 1.63 -19.62 -16.59
CA SER A 14 0.70 -19.31 -17.66
C SER A 14 -0.25 -18.23 -17.13
N LEU A 15 -0.08 -16.99 -17.60
CA LEU A 15 -0.84 -15.81 -17.16
C LEU A 15 -2.28 -15.87 -17.68
N ASN A 16 -3.03 -16.88 -17.28
CA ASN A 16 -4.43 -17.03 -17.64
C ASN A 16 -5.27 -16.14 -16.74
N LEU A 17 -6.03 -15.21 -17.34
CA LEU A 17 -6.96 -14.32 -16.63
C LEU A 17 -7.95 -15.09 -15.73
N GLN A 18 -8.28 -16.32 -16.10
CA GLN A 18 -9.19 -17.20 -15.36
C GLN A 18 -8.62 -17.62 -14.00
N ASP A 19 -7.31 -17.83 -13.91
CA ASP A 19 -6.65 -18.19 -12.65
C ASP A 19 -6.64 -17.00 -11.69
N TYR A 20 -6.34 -15.80 -12.18
CA TYR A 20 -6.43 -14.55 -11.41
C TYR A 20 -7.85 -14.26 -10.89
N TRP A 21 -8.86 -14.52 -11.72
CA TRP A 21 -10.26 -14.37 -11.34
C TRP A 21 -10.65 -15.32 -10.20
N HIS A 22 -10.11 -16.54 -10.19
CA HIS A 22 -10.34 -17.49 -9.10
C HIS A 22 -9.71 -17.02 -7.80
N ILE A 23 -8.51 -16.44 -7.85
CA ILE A 23 -7.80 -15.90 -6.68
C ILE A 23 -8.61 -14.76 -6.03
N ILE A 24 -9.12 -13.81 -6.81
CA ILE A 24 -9.92 -12.68 -6.29
C ILE A 24 -11.24 -13.17 -5.66
N LYS A 25 -11.77 -14.30 -6.12
CA LYS A 25 -12.95 -14.93 -5.50
C LYS A 25 -12.61 -15.68 -4.22
N LEU A 26 -11.40 -16.21 -4.11
CA LEU A 26 -10.92 -16.94 -2.94
C LEU A 26 -10.59 -15.99 -1.78
N THR A 27 -10.20 -14.75 -2.08
CA THR A 27 -9.88 -13.77 -1.04
C THR A 27 -11.13 -13.35 -0.27
N ARG A 28 -10.97 -13.22 1.05
CA ARG A 28 -12.04 -12.73 1.92
C ARG A 28 -12.28 -11.25 1.64
N LYS A 29 -13.53 -10.90 1.33
CA LYS A 29 -13.96 -9.50 1.25
C LYS A 29 -13.92 -8.88 2.65
N PRO A 30 -13.35 -7.68 2.82
CA PRO A 30 -13.26 -7.04 4.11
C PRO A 30 -14.66 -6.72 4.65
N THR A 31 -14.82 -6.82 5.96
CA THR A 31 -16.05 -6.36 6.62
C THR A 31 -16.06 -4.85 6.75
N TRP A 32 -17.24 -4.26 6.97
CA TRP A 32 -17.38 -2.81 7.16
C TRP A 32 -16.60 -2.29 8.39
N GLU A 33 -16.41 -3.11 9.41
CA GLU A 33 -15.64 -2.74 10.62
C GLU A 33 -14.13 -2.76 10.36
N GLU A 34 -13.62 -3.79 9.69
CA GLU A 34 -12.22 -3.89 9.25
C GLU A 34 -11.85 -2.69 8.36
N PHE A 35 -12.71 -2.38 7.37
CA PHE A 35 -12.50 -1.26 6.47
C PHE A 35 -12.45 0.09 7.19
N LYS A 36 -13.40 0.35 8.10
CA LYS A 36 -13.43 1.58 8.91
C LYS A 36 -12.19 1.74 9.76
N THR A 37 -11.68 0.64 10.32
CA THR A 37 -10.48 0.67 11.17
C THR A 37 -9.24 1.07 10.37
N ILE A 38 -9.03 0.43 9.22
CA ILE A 38 -7.91 0.74 8.32
C ILE A 38 -8.03 2.19 7.81
N THR A 39 -9.22 2.59 7.39
CA THR A 39 -9.48 3.95 6.86
C THR A 39 -9.18 5.03 7.89
N LYS A 40 -9.54 4.83 9.16
CA LYS A 40 -9.24 5.79 10.24
C LYS A 40 -7.74 5.96 10.44
N ILE A 41 -6.99 4.86 10.48
CA ILE A 41 -5.54 4.89 10.69
C ILE A 41 -4.84 5.49 9.47
N ALA A 42 -5.19 5.05 8.26
CA ALA A 42 -4.65 5.56 7.01
C ALA A 42 -4.96 7.05 6.82
N GLY A 43 -6.21 7.45 7.06
CA GLY A 43 -6.63 8.86 6.98
C GLY A 43 -5.90 9.74 8.00
N GLY A 44 -5.71 9.25 9.23
CA GLY A 44 -4.92 9.94 10.24
C GLY A 44 -3.45 10.11 9.82
N GLY A 45 -2.83 9.07 9.25
CA GLY A 45 -1.45 9.13 8.76
C GLY A 45 -1.27 10.11 7.60
N ILE A 46 -2.17 10.07 6.61
CA ILE A 46 -2.13 10.99 5.46
C ILE A 46 -2.29 12.44 5.92
N LEU A 47 -3.23 12.72 6.82
CA LEU A 47 -3.44 14.06 7.36
C LEU A 47 -2.22 14.57 8.13
N LEU A 48 -1.60 13.71 8.97
CA LEU A 48 -0.41 14.10 9.73
C LEU A 48 0.76 14.46 8.80
N ILE A 49 1.08 13.58 7.86
CA ILE A 49 2.21 13.78 6.93
C ILE A 49 1.94 14.98 6.02
N GLY A 50 0.72 15.10 5.50
CA GLY A 50 0.30 16.23 4.69
C GLY A 50 0.37 17.56 5.45
N PHE A 51 -0.04 17.58 6.72
CA PHE A 51 0.04 18.77 7.56
C PHE A 51 1.48 19.17 7.84
N ILE A 52 2.37 18.22 8.15
CA ILE A 52 3.79 18.50 8.35
C ILE A 52 4.41 19.10 7.07
N GLY A 53 4.15 18.48 5.90
CA GLY A 53 4.62 19.01 4.61
C GLY A 53 4.04 20.39 4.30
N PHE A 54 2.77 20.62 4.63
CA PHE A 54 2.11 21.92 4.47
C PHE A 54 2.74 23.01 5.34
N VAL A 55 3.03 22.72 6.61
CA VAL A 55 3.71 23.65 7.52
C VAL A 55 5.10 24.00 7.01
N ILE A 56 5.86 23.00 6.52
CA ILE A 56 7.18 23.23 5.92
C ILE A 56 7.07 24.13 4.69
N TYR A 57 6.09 23.89 3.80
CA TYR A 57 5.85 24.72 2.62
C TYR A 57 5.50 26.17 3.00
N LEU A 58 4.58 26.38 3.96
CA LEU A 58 4.22 27.71 4.41
C LEU A 58 5.42 28.49 4.96
N LEU A 59 6.28 27.83 5.75
CA LEU A 59 7.44 28.48 6.36
C LEU A 59 8.57 28.76 5.37
N LEU A 60 8.83 27.84 4.43
CA LEU A 60 9.97 27.95 3.52
C LEU A 60 9.65 28.64 2.19
N THR A 61 8.38 28.65 1.77
CA THR A 61 7.99 29.17 0.45
C THR A 61 7.18 30.45 0.56
N GLU A 62 6.12 30.48 1.36
CA GLU A 62 5.25 31.67 1.44
C GLU A 62 5.88 32.79 2.30
N LEU A 63 6.55 32.44 3.40
CA LEU A 63 7.15 33.43 4.31
C LEU A 63 8.30 34.26 3.67
N PRO A 64 9.25 33.68 2.92
CA PRO A 64 10.31 34.46 2.28
C PRO A 64 9.91 35.09 0.93
N GLN A 65 8.82 34.66 0.29
CA GLN A 65 8.34 35.28 -0.95
C GLN A 65 7.53 36.56 -0.73
N THR A 66 7.07 36.79 0.50
CA THR A 66 6.25 37.95 0.89
C THR A 66 7.04 39.09 1.56
N LEU A 67 8.35 38.88 1.77
CA LEU A 67 9.34 39.87 2.25
C LEU A 67 10.18 40.39 1.08
#